data_AF-A0A093X2B9-F1
#
_entry.id   AF-A0A093X2B9-F1
#
_cell.length_a   1.000
_cell.length_b   1.000
_cell.length_c   1.000
_cell.angle_alpha   90.00
_cell.angle_beta   90.00
_cell.angle_gamma   90.00
#
_symmetry.space_group_name_H-M   'P 1'
#
loop_
_entity.id
_entity.type
_entity.pdbx_description
1 polymer ?
#
loop_
_entity_poly.entity_id
_entity_poly.type
_entity_poly.pdbx_seq_one_letter_code
_entity_poly.pdbx_strand_id
1 'polypeptide(L)'
;MPTMKAAAIAMLKADIPVFFGCDVGQSSERARGVMATGLVDFELGFNVKLGLTKRDRILAGESKMTHAMVLTAVHLDEEGKSVRWRVQNSWGEASGEKGWFVMSDEWMDEFTYQAVVDPRFVSKEVKDVLKQDPKVLPLWDPMGELA
;
A
#
# COMPACT_ATOMS: atom_id res chain seq x y z
N MET A 1 5.97 5.59 6.57
CA MET A 1 4.81 4.68 6.70
C MET A 1 4.18 4.56 8.10
N PRO A 2 4.88 4.78 9.24
CA PRO A 2 4.29 4.55 10.57
C PRO A 2 2.93 5.25 10.81
N THR A 3 2.80 6.53 10.43
CA THR A 3 1.56 7.30 10.59
C THR A 3 0.40 6.71 9.79
N MET A 4 0.64 6.28 8.54
CA MET A 4 -0.39 5.71 7.67
C MET A 4 -0.85 4.34 8.18
N LYS A 5 0.10 3.46 8.53
CA LYS A 5 -0.19 2.14 9.10
C LYS A 5 -0.96 2.27 10.42
N ALA A 6 -0.55 3.16 11.31
CA ALA A 6 -1.23 3.39 12.60
C ALA A 6 -2.69 3.85 12.40
N ALA A 7 -2.94 4.80 11.51
CA ALA A 7 -4.29 5.28 11.22
C ALA A 7 -5.17 4.19 10.60
N ALA A 8 -4.62 3.42 9.65
CA ALA A 8 -5.33 2.29 9.04
C ALA A 8 -5.67 1.20 10.07
N ILE A 9 -4.73 0.82 10.94
CA ILE A 9 -4.96 -0.14 12.02
C ILE A 9 -6.05 0.38 12.96
N ALA A 10 -6.04 1.66 13.31
CA ALA A 10 -7.04 2.24 14.20
C ALA A 10 -8.46 2.23 13.60
N MET A 11 -8.59 2.51 12.29
CA MET A 11 -9.87 2.37 11.59
C MET A 11 -10.34 0.92 11.50
N LEU A 12 -9.45 -0.01 11.18
CA LEU A 12 -9.78 -1.44 11.12
C LEU A 12 -10.20 -1.99 12.50
N LYS A 13 -9.58 -1.53 13.60
CA LYS A 13 -10.00 -1.83 14.97
C LYS A 13 -11.37 -1.25 15.33
N ALA A 14 -11.83 -0.24 14.59
CA ALA A 14 -13.16 0.36 14.72
C ALA A 14 -14.15 -0.21 13.69
N ASP A 15 -13.83 -1.32 13.03
CA ASP A 15 -14.63 -1.96 11.97
C ASP A 15 -14.89 -1.06 10.74
N ILE A 16 -13.99 -0.10 10.49
CA ILE A 16 -14.07 0.79 9.32
C ILE A 16 -13.02 0.33 8.30
N PRO A 17 -13.43 -0.11 7.10
CA PRO A 17 -12.50 -0.49 6.03
C PRO A 17 -11.75 0.74 5.49
N VAL A 18 -10.56 0.51 4.93
CA VAL A 18 -9.65 1.60 4.50
C VAL A 18 -9.41 1.50 3.00
N PHE A 19 -9.83 2.51 2.25
CA PHE A 19 -9.40 2.66 0.86
C PHE A 19 -7.91 2.97 0.80
N PHE A 20 -7.18 2.32 -0.08
CA PHE A 20 -5.76 2.60 -0.31
C PHE A 20 -5.40 2.47 -1.79
N GLY A 21 -4.35 3.18 -2.18
CA GLY A 21 -3.81 3.17 -3.53
C GLY A 21 -2.35 2.76 -3.54
N CYS A 22 -2.00 1.90 -4.48
CA CYS A 22 -0.70 1.23 -4.55
C CYS A 22 -0.26 0.96 -6.00
N ASP A 23 0.98 0.48 -6.17
CA ASP A 23 1.44 -0.13 -7.41
C ASP A 23 1.19 -1.65 -7.38
N VAL A 24 -0.01 -2.09 -7.79
CA VAL A 24 -0.40 -3.50 -7.62
C VAL A 24 0.36 -4.47 -8.54
N GLY A 25 1.04 -3.95 -9.58
CA GLY A 25 1.84 -4.75 -10.50
C GLY A 25 3.18 -5.20 -9.90
N GLN A 26 3.65 -4.51 -8.87
CA GLN A 26 4.95 -4.75 -8.26
C GLN A 26 4.89 -5.94 -7.30
N SER A 27 5.76 -6.93 -7.48
CA SER A 27 5.90 -8.11 -6.62
C SER A 27 4.56 -8.71 -6.13
N SER A 28 3.65 -8.93 -7.08
CA SER A 28 2.27 -9.38 -6.85
C SER A 28 1.92 -10.57 -7.74
N GLU A 29 1.33 -11.61 -7.16
CA GLU A 29 0.84 -12.80 -7.84
C GLU A 29 -0.70 -12.81 -7.81
N ARG A 30 -1.30 -12.67 -8.99
CA ARG A 30 -2.75 -12.47 -9.12
C ARG A 30 -3.57 -13.73 -8.85
N ALA A 31 -3.09 -14.92 -9.23
CA ALA A 31 -3.87 -16.14 -9.14
C ALA A 31 -4.10 -16.57 -7.68
N ARG A 32 -3.06 -16.48 -6.84
CA ARG A 32 -3.11 -16.78 -5.40
C ARG A 32 -3.43 -15.56 -4.55
N GLY A 33 -3.37 -14.36 -5.12
CA GLY A 33 -3.69 -13.12 -4.43
C GLY A 33 -2.64 -12.73 -3.40
N VAL A 34 -1.36 -12.88 -3.73
CA VAL A 34 -0.25 -12.64 -2.79
C VAL A 34 0.55 -11.42 -3.24
N MET A 35 0.68 -10.43 -2.36
CA MET A 35 1.52 -9.25 -2.55
C MET A 35 2.64 -9.27 -1.51
N ALA A 36 3.87 -9.58 -1.93
CA ALA A 36 5.01 -9.75 -1.04
C ALA A 36 6.31 -9.39 -1.75
N THR A 37 7.21 -8.63 -1.11
CA THR A 37 8.49 -8.21 -1.72
C THR A 37 9.40 -9.38 -2.09
N GLY A 38 9.34 -10.48 -1.33
CA GLY A 38 10.09 -11.71 -1.57
C GLY A 38 9.40 -12.76 -2.45
N LEU A 39 8.43 -12.36 -3.27
CA LEU A 39 7.66 -13.30 -4.11
C LEU A 39 8.52 -13.98 -5.20
N VAL A 40 9.51 -13.27 -5.74
CA VAL A 40 10.41 -13.76 -6.80
C VAL A 40 11.86 -13.52 -6.39
N ASP A 41 12.68 -14.57 -6.44
CA ASP A 41 14.12 -14.48 -6.17
C ASP A 41 14.91 -14.25 -7.47
N PHE A 42 15.03 -12.97 -7.84
CA PHE A 42 15.76 -12.56 -9.05
C PHE A 42 17.28 -12.78 -8.95
N GLU A 43 17.84 -12.75 -7.75
CA GLU A 43 19.27 -12.97 -7.55
C GLU A 43 19.62 -14.43 -7.80
N LEU A 44 18.82 -15.36 -7.26
CA LEU A 44 18.96 -16.79 -7.56
C LEU A 44 18.73 -17.11 -9.04
N GLY A 45 17.67 -16.54 -9.64
CA GLY A 45 17.27 -16.88 -11.00
C GLY A 45 18.13 -16.27 -12.10
N PHE A 46 18.63 -15.04 -11.89
CA PHE A 46 19.26 -14.24 -12.94
C PHE A 46 20.59 -13.62 -12.53
N ASN A 47 21.05 -13.82 -11.29
CA ASN A 47 22.24 -13.16 -10.74
C ASN A 47 22.16 -11.62 -10.85
N VAL A 48 20.95 -11.08 -10.69
CA VAL A 48 20.66 -9.64 -10.72
C VAL A 48 20.00 -9.24 -9.41
N LYS A 49 20.51 -8.16 -8.80
CA LYS A 49 19.94 -7.57 -7.59
C LYS A 49 19.25 -6.25 -7.90
N LEU A 50 17.96 -6.19 -7.58
CA LEU A 50 17.19 -4.95 -7.60
C LEU A 50 17.38 -4.24 -6.24
N GLY A 51 17.66 -2.94 -6.24
CA GLY A 51 18.02 -2.21 -5.02
C GLY A 51 17.60 -0.74 -4.98
N LEU A 52 16.75 -0.30 -5.92
CA LEU A 52 16.22 1.06 -5.91
C LEU A 52 15.33 1.26 -4.69
N THR A 53 15.48 2.38 -3.99
CA THR A 53 14.56 2.74 -2.91
C THR A 53 13.21 3.16 -3.49
N LYS A 54 12.16 3.21 -2.65
CA LYS A 54 10.85 3.74 -3.06
C LYS A 54 10.93 5.12 -3.71
N ARG A 55 11.79 6.00 -3.20
CA ARG A 55 12.03 7.33 -3.78
C ARG A 55 12.64 7.21 -5.18
N ASP A 56 13.67 6.38 -5.33
CA ASP A 56 14.37 6.24 -6.61
C ASP A 56 13.44 5.67 -7.68
N ARG A 57 12.59 4.69 -7.32
CA ARG A 57 11.59 4.12 -8.24
C ARG A 57 10.57 5.16 -8.71
N ILE A 58 10.11 6.06 -7.83
CA ILE A 58 9.22 7.16 -8.23
C ILE A 58 9.94 8.12 -9.17
N LEU A 59 11.16 8.55 -8.82
CA LEU A 59 11.92 9.53 -9.61
C LEU A 59 12.37 8.98 -10.97
N ALA A 60 12.66 7.69 -11.06
CA ALA A 60 13.02 7.01 -12.29
C ALA A 60 11.80 6.63 -13.15
N GLY A 61 10.58 6.84 -12.66
CA GLY A 61 9.34 6.47 -13.35
C GLY A 61 9.05 4.96 -13.37
N GLU A 62 9.71 4.19 -12.51
CA GLU A 62 9.53 2.74 -12.40
C GLU A 62 8.28 2.38 -11.58
N SER A 63 7.94 3.17 -10.57
CA SER A 63 6.81 2.83 -9.72
C SER A 63 5.97 4.06 -9.35
N LYS A 64 4.66 3.88 -9.41
CA LYS A 64 3.64 4.91 -9.20
C LYS A 64 2.33 4.25 -8.77
N MET A 65 1.36 5.04 -8.33
CA MET A 65 0.06 4.49 -7.98
C MET A 65 -0.68 4.04 -9.25
N THR A 66 -0.98 2.75 -9.37
CA THR A 66 -1.60 2.15 -10.56
C THR A 66 -2.96 1.53 -10.29
N HIS A 67 -3.33 1.31 -9.02
CA HIS A 67 -4.60 0.69 -8.66
C HIS A 67 -5.06 1.06 -7.26
N ALA A 68 -6.36 0.95 -7.02
CA ALA A 68 -6.99 1.18 -5.72
C ALA A 68 -7.75 -0.05 -5.24
N MET A 69 -7.63 -0.33 -3.93
CA MET A 69 -8.23 -1.48 -3.27
C MET A 69 -8.68 -1.11 -1.85
N VAL A 70 -9.21 -2.07 -1.09
CA VAL A 70 -9.72 -1.83 0.27
C VAL A 70 -9.06 -2.77 1.28
N LEU A 71 -8.46 -2.21 2.34
CA LEU A 71 -8.02 -3.00 3.51
C LEU A 71 -9.24 -3.34 4.37
N THR A 72 -9.37 -4.62 4.74
CA THR A 72 -10.51 -5.10 5.55
C THR A 72 -10.10 -5.91 6.78
N ALA A 73 -8.81 -6.20 6.95
CA ALA A 73 -8.25 -6.75 8.19
C ALA A 73 -6.74 -6.56 8.22
N VAL A 74 -6.17 -6.64 9.43
CA VAL A 74 -4.74 -6.65 9.66
C VAL A 74 -4.40 -7.73 10.69
N HIS A 75 -3.33 -8.47 10.46
CA HIS A 75 -2.75 -9.38 11.45
C HIS A 75 -1.64 -8.64 12.18
N LEU A 76 -1.74 -8.56 13.51
CA LEU A 76 -0.75 -7.96 14.38
C LEU A 76 0.02 -9.06 15.13
N ASP A 77 1.31 -8.87 15.34
CA ASP A 77 2.11 -9.72 16.23
C ASP A 77 1.82 -9.43 17.72
N GLU A 78 2.52 -10.14 18.61
CA GLU A 78 2.38 -9.99 20.07
C GLU A 78 2.76 -8.58 20.57
N GLU A 79 3.59 -7.85 19.83
CA GLU A 79 4.01 -6.48 20.14
C GLU A 79 3.06 -5.43 19.53
N GLY A 80 2.04 -5.86 18.77
CA GLY A 80 1.07 -5.00 18.11
C GLY A 80 1.54 -4.42 16.77
N LYS A 81 2.63 -4.93 16.18
CA LYS A 81 3.11 -4.53 14.86
C LYS A 81 2.39 -5.30 13.77
N SER A 82 2.11 -4.65 12.65
CA SER A 82 1.46 -5.29 11.50
C SER A 82 2.40 -6.27 10.81
N VAL A 83 1.86 -7.45 10.48
CA VAL A 83 2.59 -8.53 9.79
C VAL A 83 2.06 -8.72 8.37
N ARG A 84 0.73 -8.69 8.22
CA ARG A 84 0.06 -8.82 6.92
C ARG A 84 -1.34 -8.22 6.95
N TRP A 85 -1.84 -7.87 5.77
CA TRP A 85 -3.09 -7.16 5.57
C TRP A 85 -3.99 -7.96 4.64
N ARG A 86 -5.30 -7.99 4.95
CA ARG A 86 -6.31 -8.56 4.05
C ARG A 86 -6.85 -7.46 3.16
N VAL A 87 -6.83 -7.72 1.86
CA VAL A 87 -7.17 -6.76 0.82
C VAL A 87 -8.35 -7.28 0.02
N GLN A 88 -9.40 -6.47 -0.09
CA GLN A 88 -10.49 -6.67 -1.03
C GLN A 88 -10.11 -6.07 -2.38
N ASN A 89 -10.13 -6.89 -3.43
CA ASN A 89 -9.90 -6.44 -4.80
C ASN A 89 -11.22 -6.41 -5.59
N SER A 90 -11.19 -5.82 -6.77
CA SER A 90 -12.34 -5.60 -7.68
C SER A 90 -12.27 -6.45 -8.96
N TRP A 91 -11.40 -7.44 -9.03
CA TRP A 91 -11.18 -8.29 -10.23
C TRP A 91 -12.00 -9.59 -10.24
N GLY A 92 -13.12 -9.62 -9.51
CA GLY A 92 -14.01 -10.77 -9.40
C GLY A 92 -13.45 -11.93 -8.56
N GLU A 93 -14.29 -12.94 -8.33
CA GLU A 93 -13.97 -14.06 -7.42
C GLU A 93 -12.91 -15.01 -7.95
N ALA A 94 -12.62 -14.99 -9.26
CA ALA A 94 -11.59 -15.85 -9.86
C ALA A 94 -10.15 -15.34 -9.61
N SER A 95 -9.97 -14.12 -9.11
CA SER A 95 -8.65 -13.57 -8.77
C SER A 95 -8.38 -13.77 -7.28
N GLY A 96 -7.18 -14.24 -6.93
CA GLY A 96 -6.82 -14.55 -5.54
C GLY A 96 -7.71 -15.61 -4.90
N GLU A 97 -7.94 -15.49 -3.60
CA GLU A 97 -8.88 -16.35 -2.87
C GLU A 97 -10.26 -15.67 -2.87
N LYS A 98 -11.11 -15.98 -3.86
CA LYS A 98 -12.46 -15.39 -3.99
C LYS A 98 -12.47 -13.86 -4.05
N GLY A 99 -11.51 -13.26 -4.77
CA GLY A 99 -11.35 -11.81 -4.88
C GLY A 99 -10.52 -11.18 -3.76
N TRP A 100 -10.10 -11.96 -2.76
CA TRP A 100 -9.28 -11.51 -1.65
C TRP A 100 -7.80 -11.72 -1.91
N PHE A 101 -7.03 -10.74 -1.45
CA PHE A 101 -5.57 -10.75 -1.50
C PHE A 101 -5.01 -10.65 -0.08
N VAL A 102 -3.80 -11.16 0.10
CA VAL A 102 -2.97 -10.98 1.29
C VAL A 102 -1.73 -10.16 0.92
N MET A 103 -1.46 -9.14 1.70
CA MET A 103 -0.35 -8.21 1.49
C MET A 103 0.60 -8.28 2.68
N SER A 104 1.90 -8.48 2.45
CA SER A 104 2.90 -8.42 3.53
C SER A 104 3.07 -6.98 4.01
N ASP A 105 3.51 -6.82 5.26
CA ASP A 105 3.72 -5.49 5.83
C ASP A 105 4.83 -4.70 5.09
N GLU A 106 5.85 -5.38 4.60
CA GLU A 106 6.94 -4.81 3.80
C GLU A 106 6.45 -4.38 2.42
N TRP A 107 5.53 -5.14 1.80
CA TRP A 107 4.94 -4.74 0.53
C TRP A 107 4.16 -3.42 0.67
N MET A 108 3.43 -3.26 1.78
CA MET A 108 2.76 -1.99 2.09
C MET A 108 3.77 -0.84 2.19
N ASP A 109 4.95 -1.08 2.76
CA ASP A 109 5.98 -0.05 2.83
C ASP A 109 6.52 0.35 1.46
N GLU A 110 6.76 -0.62 0.58
CA GLU A 110 7.43 -0.39 -0.70
C GLU A 110 6.49 0.14 -1.79
N PHE A 111 5.23 -0.29 -1.83
CA PHE A 111 4.35 -0.10 -2.99
C PHE A 111 3.00 0.54 -2.68
N THR A 112 2.68 0.87 -1.43
CA THR A 112 1.47 1.66 -1.09
C THR A 112 1.78 3.16 -1.00
N TYR A 113 1.03 4.01 -1.68
CA TYR A 113 1.30 5.46 -1.74
C TYR A 113 0.27 6.27 -0.97
N GLN A 114 -0.99 5.83 -0.94
CA GLN A 114 -2.09 6.58 -0.36
C GLN A 114 -3.00 5.67 0.46
N ALA A 115 -3.57 6.22 1.53
CA ALA A 115 -4.67 5.63 2.26
C ALA A 115 -5.64 6.74 2.67
N VAL A 116 -6.94 6.49 2.53
CA VAL A 116 -7.98 7.43 2.96
C VAL A 116 -8.43 7.03 4.34
N VAL A 117 -8.19 7.93 5.30
CA VAL A 117 -8.49 7.69 6.71
C VAL A 117 -9.38 8.78 7.30
N ASP A 118 -10.22 8.40 8.26
CA ASP A 118 -11.07 9.35 8.96
C ASP A 118 -10.20 10.24 9.89
N PRO A 119 -10.38 11.58 9.89
CA PRO A 119 -9.59 12.53 10.68
C PRO A 119 -9.56 12.25 12.20
N ARG A 120 -10.51 11.48 12.73
CA ARG A 120 -10.54 11.06 14.14
C ARG A 120 -9.39 10.10 14.49
N PHE A 121 -8.82 9.39 13.51
CA PHE A 121 -7.76 8.40 13.70
C PHE A 121 -6.35 8.91 13.39
N VAL A 122 -6.20 10.21 13.14
CA VAL A 122 -4.90 10.85 12.93
C VAL A 122 -4.66 11.95 13.96
N SER A 123 -3.38 12.25 14.21
CA SER A 123 -2.97 13.26 15.17
C SER A 123 -3.41 14.66 14.74
N LYS A 124 -3.37 15.61 15.67
CA LYS A 124 -3.70 17.02 15.36
C LYS A 124 -2.73 17.59 14.32
N GLU A 125 -1.45 17.24 14.42
CA GLU A 125 -0.40 17.68 13.51
C GLU A 125 -0.71 17.27 12.07
N VAL A 126 -1.18 16.04 11.84
CA VAL A 126 -1.59 15.55 10.51
C VAL A 126 -2.81 16.31 9.99
N LYS A 127 -3.82 16.54 10.86
CA LYS A 127 -5.02 17.31 10.48
C LYS A 127 -4.70 18.75 10.11
N ASP A 128 -3.77 19.36 10.83
CA ASP A 128 -3.41 20.77 10.63
C ASP A 128 -2.63 20.99 9.32
N VAL A 129 -2.09 19.93 8.68
CA VAL A 129 -1.54 20.01 7.31
C VAL A 129 -2.60 20.50 6.31
N LEU A 130 -3.88 20.14 6.49
CA LEU A 130 -4.97 20.57 5.61
C LEU A 130 -5.26 22.08 5.66
N LYS A 131 -4.69 22.80 6.64
CA LYS A 131 -4.85 24.26 6.79
C LYS A 131 -3.75 25.05 6.07
N GLN A 132 -2.73 24.37 5.56
CA GLN A 132 -1.61 24.99 4.86
C GLN A 132 -1.97 25.24 3.39
N ASP A 133 -1.27 26.16 2.74
CA ASP A 133 -1.36 26.30 1.29
C ASP A 133 -0.78 25.06 0.61
N PRO A 134 -1.52 24.41 -0.30
CA PRO A 134 -1.06 23.18 -0.93
C PRO A 134 0.11 23.46 -1.86
N LYS A 135 1.13 22.60 -1.82
CA LYS A 135 2.19 22.60 -2.82
C LYS A 135 1.61 22.10 -4.14
N VAL A 136 1.53 22.99 -5.12
CA VAL A 136 1.15 22.63 -6.50
C VAL A 136 2.30 21.85 -7.15
N LEU A 137 2.02 20.62 -7.53
CA LEU A 137 2.94 19.77 -8.29
C LEU A 137 2.67 19.90 -9.80
N PRO A 138 3.65 19.61 -10.67
CA PRO A 138 3.43 19.55 -12.11
C PRO A 138 2.34 18.53 -12.47
N LEU A 139 1.66 18.75 -13.61
CA LEU A 139 0.59 17.85 -14.09
C LEU A 139 1.05 16.40 -14.27
N TRP A 140 2.32 16.21 -14.62
CA TRP A 140 2.93 14.89 -14.86
C TRP A 140 3.59 14.29 -13.61
N ASP A 141 3.37 14.86 -12.43
CA ASP A 141 3.90 14.30 -11.20
C ASP A 141 3.27 12.92 -10.93
N PRO A 142 4.05 11.88 -10.61
CA PRO A 142 3.54 10.52 -10.41
C PRO A 142 2.56 10.40 -9.23
N MET A 143 2.49 11.40 -8.33
CA MET A 143 1.52 11.44 -7.24
C MET A 143 0.14 11.96 -7.66
N GLY A 144 -0.04 12.38 -8.91
CA GLY A 144 -1.33 12.78 -9.48
C GLY A 144 -2.11 11.65 -10.16
N GLU A 145 -1.48 10.50 -10.41
CA GLU A 145 -2.17 9.35 -10.99
C GLU A 145 -3.16 8.75 -10.00
N LEU A 146 -4.33 8.33 -10.49
CA LEU A 146 -5.33 7.67 -9.66
C LEU A 146 -5.95 6.50 -10.43
N ALA A 147 -5.41 5.31 -10.14
CA ALA A 147 -5.89 3.98 -10.52
C ALA A 147 -6.42 3.85 -11.96
#